data_AF-A0A7Z9PW65-F1
#
_entry.id   AF-A0A7Z9PW65-F1
#
_cell.length_a   1.000
_cell.length_b   1.000
_cell.length_c   1.000
_cell.angle_alpha   90.00
_cell.angle_beta   90.00
_cell.angle_gamma   90.00
#
_symmetry.space_group_name_H-M   'P 1'
#
loop_
_entity.id
_entity.type
_entity.pdbx_description
1 polymer ?
#
loop_
_entity_poly.entity_id
_entity_poly.type
_entity_poly.pdbx_seq_one_letter_code
_entity_poly.pdbx_strand_id
1 'polypeptide(L)'
;MSESGGQDIRKELETLAEVSRDLDRHTKLSKSATHPIQAQQVRKRIDELTATQTSLMNDLVARHPDQTTKDKFQKLTEELDQLRVDIRACNDKEELAKLESNIDELVTRWVHQFQIIVSQVSGVKPPAKPVFD
;
A
#
# COMPACT_ATOMS: atom_id res chain seq x y z
N MET A 1 15.58 9.64 -27.57
CA MET A 1 15.43 8.19 -27.34
C MET A 1 15.05 7.98 -25.88
N SER A 2 13.75 7.94 -25.57
CA SER A 2 13.25 7.56 -24.22
C SER A 2 11.78 7.08 -24.30
N GLU A 3 11.47 6.17 -25.23
CA GLU A 3 10.12 5.56 -25.29
C GLU A 3 10.01 4.27 -24.47
N SER A 4 11.14 3.71 -23.99
CA SER A 4 11.16 2.43 -23.25
C SER A 4 10.84 2.55 -21.76
N GLY A 5 11.17 3.67 -21.10
CA GLY A 5 10.95 3.82 -19.65
C GLY A 5 9.49 3.98 -19.24
N GLY A 6 8.68 4.68 -20.05
CA GLY A 6 7.27 4.94 -19.74
C GLY A 6 6.36 3.72 -19.96
N GLN A 7 6.66 2.86 -20.94
CA GLN A 7 5.94 1.60 -21.14
C GLN A 7 6.18 0.61 -19.99
N ASP A 8 7.38 0.61 -19.42
CA ASP A 8 7.75 -0.23 -18.29
C ASP A 8 6.97 0.16 -17.02
N ILE A 9 6.96 1.46 -16.68
CA ILE A 9 6.24 1.99 -15.52
C ILE A 9 4.73 1.72 -15.63
N ARG A 10 4.13 1.91 -16.80
CA ARG A 10 2.70 1.65 -17.00
C ARG A 10 2.35 0.19 -16.73
N LYS A 11 3.15 -0.76 -17.22
CA LYS A 11 2.93 -2.18 -17.00
C LYS A 11 3.10 -2.57 -15.53
N GLU A 12 4.06 -1.98 -14.83
CA GLU A 12 4.24 -2.15 -13.38
C GLU A 12 3.03 -1.61 -12.61
N LEU A 13 2.48 -0.47 -13.00
CA LEU A 13 1.27 0.10 -12.38
C LEU A 13 0.02 -0.74 -12.65
N GLU A 14 -0.12 -1.28 -13.86
CA GLU A 14 -1.20 -2.23 -14.20
C GLU A 14 -1.10 -3.49 -13.32
N THR A 15 0.12 -4.03 -13.16
CA THR A 15 0.40 -5.17 -12.29
C THR A 15 0.09 -4.84 -10.83
N LEU A 16 0.50 -3.67 -10.34
CA LEU A 16 0.23 -3.22 -8.98
C LEU A 16 -1.27 -3.08 -8.73
N ALA A 17 -2.03 -2.57 -9.70
CA ALA A 17 -3.48 -2.46 -9.63
C ALA A 17 -4.17 -3.84 -9.62
N GLU A 18 -3.65 -4.81 -10.36
CA GLU A 18 -4.14 -6.21 -10.31
C GLU A 18 -3.87 -6.85 -8.95
N VAL A 19 -2.64 -6.76 -8.44
CA VAL A 19 -2.27 -7.28 -7.12
C VAL A 19 -3.10 -6.64 -6.02
N SER A 20 -3.36 -5.33 -6.10
CA SER A 20 -4.19 -4.61 -5.12
C SER A 20 -5.65 -5.08 -5.15
N ARG A 21 -6.22 -5.33 -6.34
CA ARG A 21 -7.57 -5.88 -6.49
C ARG A 21 -7.67 -7.30 -5.94
N ASP A 22 -6.67 -8.13 -6.21
CA ASP A 22 -6.59 -9.49 -5.67
C ASP A 22 -6.46 -9.47 -4.14
N LEU A 23 -5.67 -8.56 -3.58
CA LEU A 23 -5.50 -8.40 -2.14
C LEU A 23 -6.82 -8.00 -1.46
N ASP A 24 -7.56 -7.04 -2.01
CA ASP A 24 -8.89 -6.66 -1.51
C ASP A 24 -9.86 -7.85 -1.55
N ARG A 25 -9.90 -8.59 -2.66
CA ARG A 25 -10.74 -9.79 -2.80
C ARG A 25 -10.43 -10.84 -1.74
N HIS A 26 -9.15 -11.14 -1.50
CA HIS A 26 -8.74 -12.14 -0.50
C HIS A 26 -8.96 -11.63 0.92
N THR A 27 -8.77 -10.34 1.17
CA THR A 27 -9.08 -9.73 2.48
C THR A 27 -10.57 -9.85 2.79
N LYS A 28 -11.46 -9.58 1.82
CA LYS A 28 -12.91 -9.80 1.97
C LYS A 28 -13.23 -11.27 2.20
N LEU A 29 -12.61 -12.18 1.44
CA LEU A 29 -12.80 -13.63 1.61
C LEU A 29 -12.38 -14.09 3.02
N SER A 30 -11.30 -13.53 3.59
CA SER A 30 -10.81 -13.88 4.92
C SER A 30 -11.83 -13.61 6.03
N LYS A 31 -12.65 -12.57 5.87
CA LYS A 31 -13.72 -12.20 6.81
C LYS A 31 -14.87 -13.21 6.80
N SER A 32 -15.06 -13.90 5.67
CA SER A 32 -16.11 -14.91 5.49
C SER A 32 -15.63 -16.36 5.63
N ALA A 33 -14.33 -16.58 5.79
CA ALA A 33 -13.75 -17.92 5.88
C ALA A 33 -14.03 -18.55 7.24
N THR A 34 -15.00 -19.48 7.29
CA THR A 34 -15.38 -20.19 8.52
C THR A 34 -14.62 -21.49 8.72
N HIS A 35 -14.07 -22.08 7.65
CA HIS A 35 -13.32 -23.33 7.72
C HIS A 35 -11.83 -23.07 8.00
N PRO A 36 -11.21 -23.69 9.03
CA PRO A 36 -9.83 -23.40 9.44
C PRO A 36 -8.78 -23.52 8.33
N ILE A 37 -8.87 -24.59 7.53
CA ILE A 37 -7.94 -24.82 6.40
C ILE A 37 -8.07 -23.72 5.34
N GLN A 38 -9.30 -23.32 5.04
CA GLN A 38 -9.56 -22.26 4.06
C GLN A 38 -9.05 -20.92 4.60
N ALA A 39 -9.31 -20.60 5.87
CA ALA A 39 -8.81 -19.39 6.50
C ALA A 39 -7.27 -19.33 6.48
N GLN A 40 -6.58 -20.44 6.70
CA GLN A 40 -5.13 -20.52 6.59
C GLN A 40 -4.63 -20.28 5.16
N GLN A 41 -5.26 -20.90 4.16
CA GLN A 41 -4.91 -20.71 2.75
C GLN A 41 -5.13 -19.25 2.31
N VAL A 42 -6.24 -18.64 2.72
CA VAL A 42 -6.54 -17.24 2.42
C VAL A 42 -5.53 -16.30 3.08
N ARG A 43 -5.16 -16.53 4.35
CA ARG A 43 -4.11 -15.75 5.03
C ARG A 43 -2.78 -15.85 4.31
N LYS A 44 -2.33 -17.06 3.97
CA LYS A 44 -1.09 -17.25 3.20
C LYS A 44 -1.11 -16.47 1.88
N ARG A 45 -2.25 -16.49 1.18
CA ARG A 45 -2.40 -15.75 -0.08
C ARG A 45 -2.35 -14.23 0.12
N ILE A 46 -2.95 -13.72 1.19
CA ILE A 46 -2.86 -12.30 1.57
C ILE A 46 -1.40 -11.91 1.83
N ASP A 47 -0.64 -12.74 2.56
CA ASP A 47 0.77 -12.45 2.86
C ASP A 47 1.62 -12.40 1.57
N GLU A 48 1.43 -13.36 0.66
CA GLU A 48 2.10 -13.39 -0.65
C GLU A 48 1.78 -12.15 -1.51
N LEU A 49 0.50 -11.78 -1.58
CA LEU A 49 0.04 -10.60 -2.33
C LEU A 49 0.56 -9.30 -1.69
N THR A 50 0.59 -9.21 -0.36
CA THR A 50 1.15 -8.06 0.37
C THR A 50 2.64 -7.91 0.08
N ALA A 51 3.42 -9.00 0.15
CA ALA A 51 4.84 -8.96 -0.18
C ALA A 51 5.09 -8.51 -1.63
N THR A 52 4.26 -8.99 -2.57
CA THR A 52 4.32 -8.60 -3.98
C THR A 52 4.00 -7.12 -4.17
N GLN A 53 2.94 -6.63 -3.54
CA GLN A 53 2.53 -5.22 -3.58
C GLN A 53 3.65 -4.33 -3.04
N THR A 54 4.20 -4.65 -1.87
CA THR A 54 5.29 -3.90 -1.24
C THR A 54 6.54 -3.86 -2.13
N SER A 55 6.92 -4.99 -2.75
CA SER A 55 8.06 -5.01 -3.68
C SER A 55 7.85 -4.05 -4.85
N LEU A 56 6.71 -4.15 -5.53
CA LEU A 56 6.39 -3.29 -6.68
C LEU A 56 6.35 -1.81 -6.31
N MET A 57 5.79 -1.48 -5.14
CA MET A 57 5.77 -0.10 -4.66
C MET A 57 7.18 0.42 -4.39
N ASN A 58 8.04 -0.37 -3.75
CA ASN A 58 9.42 0.01 -3.47
C ASN A 58 10.24 0.21 -4.75
N ASP A 59 10.04 -0.65 -5.77
CA ASP A 59 10.69 -0.51 -7.07
C ASP A 59 10.30 0.80 -7.75
N LEU A 60 9.01 1.16 -7.71
CA LEU A 60 8.51 2.45 -8.24
C LEU A 60 9.06 3.66 -7.47
N VAL A 61 9.13 3.57 -6.14
CA VAL A 61 9.69 4.62 -5.27
C VAL A 61 11.19 4.80 -5.52
N ALA A 62 11.93 3.71 -5.73
CA ALA A 62 13.37 3.75 -5.99
C ALA A 62 13.71 4.53 -7.27
N ARG A 63 12.84 4.47 -8.28
CA ARG A 63 12.95 5.20 -9.55
C ARG A 63 12.76 6.72 -9.42
N HIS A 64 12.22 7.21 -8.30
CA HIS A 64 12.02 8.65 -8.09
C HIS A 64 13.38 9.39 -8.01
N PRO A 65 13.53 10.59 -8.59
CA PRO A 65 14.83 11.30 -8.55
C PRO A 65 15.09 12.04 -7.22
N ASP A 66 14.05 12.50 -6.53
CA ASP A 66 14.20 13.26 -5.28
C ASP A 66 14.17 12.34 -4.05
N GLN A 67 15.26 12.38 -3.26
CA GLN A 67 15.44 11.62 -2.03
C GLN A 67 14.47 12.07 -0.94
N THR A 68 14.14 13.36 -0.85
CA THR A 68 13.23 13.88 0.17
C THR A 68 11.85 13.24 0.04
N THR A 69 11.38 13.06 -1.19
CA THR A 69 10.10 12.40 -1.49
C THR A 69 10.13 10.91 -1.15
N LYS A 70 11.27 10.22 -1.35
CA LYS A 70 11.44 8.82 -0.92
C LYS A 70 11.43 8.69 0.60
N ASP A 71 12.18 9.54 1.29
CA ASP A 71 12.29 9.52 2.76
C ASP A 71 10.93 9.79 3.40
N LYS A 72 10.12 10.67 2.82
CA LYS A 72 8.73 10.89 3.26
C LYS A 72 7.89 9.62 3.15
N PHE A 73 7.99 8.90 2.04
CA PHE A 73 7.25 7.64 1.84
C PHE A 73 7.74 6.54 2.79
N GLN A 74 9.05 6.41 2.96
CA GLN A 74 9.68 5.49 3.91
C GLN A 74 9.18 5.75 5.34
N LYS A 75 9.23 7.01 5.78
CA LYS A 75 8.77 7.41 7.11
C LYS A 75 7.29 7.08 7.35
N LEU A 76 6.42 7.36 6.37
CA LEU A 76 5.00 7.00 6.45
C LEU A 76 4.80 5.47 6.52
N THR A 77 5.65 4.70 5.84
CA THR A 77 5.61 3.23 5.86
C THR A 77 6.01 2.69 7.24
N GLU A 78 7.07 3.24 7.85
CA GLU A 78 7.51 2.89 9.20
C GLU A 78 6.47 3.26 10.27
N GLU A 79 5.85 4.44 10.16
CA GLU A 79 4.76 4.87 11.03
C GLU A 79 3.55 3.91 10.91
N LEU A 80 3.22 3.43 9.70
CA LEU A 80 2.13 2.46 9.49
C LEU A 80 2.43 1.10 10.12
N ASP A 81 3.65 0.61 9.97
CA ASP A 81 4.04 -0.67 10.55
C ASP A 81 4.06 -0.61 12.08
N GLN A 82 4.48 0.51 12.67
CA GLN A 82 4.36 0.73 14.11
C GLN A 82 2.91 0.74 14.58
N LEU A 83 2.02 1.51 13.91
CA LEU A 83 0.59 1.53 14.27
C LEU A 83 -0.06 0.14 14.18
N ARG A 84 0.32 -0.68 13.20
CA ARG A 84 -0.16 -2.07 13.09
C ARG A 84 0.27 -2.93 14.27
N VAL A 85 1.49 -2.73 14.79
CA VAL A 85 1.96 -3.41 16.00
C VAL A 85 1.17 -2.94 17.21
N ASP A 86 0.99 -1.63 17.36
CA ASP A 86 0.27 -1.04 18.49
C ASP A 86 -1.19 -1.51 18.53
N ILE A 87 -1.89 -1.52 17.39
CA ILE A 87 -3.26 -2.05 17.27
C ILE A 87 -3.35 -3.51 17.70
N ARG A 88 -2.38 -4.35 17.32
CA ARG A 88 -2.36 -5.77 17.69
C ARG A 88 -2.10 -5.99 19.18
N ALA A 89 -1.36 -5.08 19.81
CA ALA A 89 -1.05 -5.14 21.24
C ALA A 89 -2.12 -4.45 22.11
N CYS A 90 -2.99 -3.64 21.52
CA CYS A 90 -4.00 -2.86 22.22
C CYS A 90 -5.12 -3.75 22.78
N ASN A 91 -5.32 -3.68 24.11
CA ASN A 91 -6.40 -4.39 24.80
C ASN A 91 -7.53 -3.46 25.25
N ASP A 92 -7.33 -2.14 25.18
CA ASP A 92 -8.33 -1.14 25.53
C ASP A 92 -9.16 -0.74 24.30
N LYS A 93 -10.47 -0.64 24.47
CA LYS A 93 -11.41 -0.40 23.37
C LYS A 93 -11.40 1.06 22.90
N GLU A 94 -11.23 2.02 23.80
CA GLU A 94 -11.20 3.44 23.44
C GLU A 94 -9.87 3.81 22.78
N GLU A 95 -8.77 3.22 23.26
CA GLU A 95 -7.45 3.34 22.64
C GLU A 95 -7.43 2.68 21.26
N LEU A 96 -8.05 1.50 21.11
CA LEU A 96 -8.16 0.84 19.81
C LEU A 96 -8.88 1.72 18.78
N ALA A 97 -10.00 2.35 19.15
CA ALA A 97 -10.72 3.24 18.24
C ALA A 97 -9.88 4.46 17.81
N LYS A 98 -9.03 4.99 18.71
CA LYS A 98 -8.10 6.08 18.37
C LYS A 98 -6.99 5.60 17.43
N LEU A 99 -6.43 4.42 17.68
CA LEU A 99 -5.42 3.81 16.81
C LEU A 99 -5.97 3.49 15.42
N GLU A 100 -7.22 3.02 15.32
CA GLU A 100 -7.94 2.83 14.06
C GLU A 100 -8.18 4.16 13.32
N SER A 101 -8.56 5.24 14.01
CA SER A 101 -8.66 6.55 13.37
C SER A 101 -7.30 7.03 12.84
N ASN A 102 -6.24 6.82 13.62
CA ASN A 102 -4.88 7.21 13.23
C ASN A 102 -4.37 6.41 12.03
N ILE A 103 -4.68 5.11 11.95
CA ILE A 103 -4.25 4.29 10.81
C ILE A 103 -4.93 4.74 9.52
N ASP A 104 -6.22 5.09 9.56
CA ASP A 104 -6.96 5.57 8.37
C ASP A 104 -6.40 6.90 7.84
N GLU A 105 -6.09 7.84 8.73
CA GLU A 105 -5.44 9.10 8.37
C GLU A 105 -4.03 8.89 7.80
N LEU A 106 -3.26 7.98 8.40
CA LEU A 106 -1.91 7.70 7.96
C LEU A 106 -1.89 6.98 6.61
N VAL A 107 -2.78 6.00 6.40
CA VAL A 107 -2.98 5.34 5.10
C VAL A 107 -3.32 6.36 4.03
N THR A 108 -4.21 7.31 4.32
CA THR A 108 -4.57 8.39 3.39
C THR A 108 -3.35 9.20 2.94
N ARG A 109 -2.48 9.58 3.89
CA ARG A 109 -1.24 10.32 3.60
C ARG A 109 -0.24 9.47 2.83
N TRP A 110 -0.10 8.20 3.21
CA TRP A 110 0.79 7.24 2.55
C TRP A 110 0.40 6.99 1.09
N VAL A 111 -0.90 6.76 0.83
CA VAL A 111 -1.45 6.62 -0.54
C VAL A 111 -1.20 7.88 -1.35
N HIS A 112 -1.47 9.07 -0.79
CA HIS A 112 -1.24 10.32 -1.52
C HIS A 112 0.24 10.50 -1.88
N GLN A 113 1.15 10.22 -0.95
CA GLN A 113 2.58 10.30 -1.19
C GLN A 113 3.01 9.35 -2.31
N PHE A 114 2.48 8.12 -2.32
CA PHE A 114 2.75 7.17 -3.39
C PHE A 114 2.21 7.66 -4.75
N GLN A 115 1.01 8.22 -4.79
CA GLN A 115 0.42 8.79 -6.01
C GLN A 115 1.24 9.95 -6.56
N ILE A 116 1.81 10.79 -5.68
CA ILE A 116 2.74 11.86 -6.08
C ILE A 116 3.97 11.27 -6.76
N ILE A 117 4.61 10.27 -6.12
CA ILE A 117 5.79 9.58 -6.64
C ILE A 117 5.51 9.00 -8.02
N VAL A 118 4.44 8.20 -8.15
CA VAL A 118 4.07 7.55 -9.41
C VAL A 118 3.76 8.58 -10.49
N SER A 119 3.08 9.68 -10.14
CA SER A 119 2.77 10.74 -11.09
C SER A 119 4.04 11.39 -11.63
N GLN A 120 4.98 11.71 -10.75
CA GLN A 120 6.27 12.32 -11.10
C GLN A 120 7.13 11.39 -11.94
N VAL A 121 7.22 10.11 -11.58
CA VAL A 121 7.96 9.08 -12.33
C VAL A 121 7.34 8.85 -13.71
N SER A 122 6.02 8.94 -13.81
CA SER A 122 5.27 8.78 -15.07
C SER A 122 5.19 10.07 -15.91
N GLY A 123 5.74 11.19 -15.42
CA GLY A 123 5.70 12.49 -16.11
C GLY A 123 4.31 13.14 -16.17
N VAL A 124 3.38 12.74 -15.30
CA VAL A 124 2.04 13.32 -15.19
C VAL A 124 1.92 14.23 -13.96
N LYS A 125 0.96 15.15 -14.00
CA LYS A 125 0.74 16.09 -12.89
C LYS A 125 0.21 15.34 -11.65
N PRO A 126 0.87 15.47 -10.48
CA PRO A 126 0.38 14.86 -9.25
C PRO A 126 -1.02 15.35 -8.85
N PRO A 127 -1.84 14.48 -8.26
CA PRO A 127 -3.15 14.88 -7.77
C PRO A 127 -3.01 15.80 -6.54
N ALA A 128 -3.88 16.81 -6.45
CA ALA A 128 -3.87 17.76 -5.33
C ALA A 128 -4.34 17.15 -3.99
N LYS A 129 -5.06 16.03 -4.06
CA LYS A 129 -5.61 15.26 -2.94
C LYS A 129 -5.52 13.76 -3.28
N PRO A 130 -5.50 12.86 -2.28
CA PRO A 130 -5.55 11.42 -2.53
C PRO A 130 -6.79 11.04 -3.35
N VAL A 131 -6.60 10.13 -4.30
CA VAL A 131 -7.68 9.53 -5.10
C VAL A 131 -7.88 8.08 -4.66
N PHE A 132 -9.10 7.70 -4.35
CA PHE A 132 -9.47 6.32 -4.02
C PHE A 132 -10.50 5.90 -5.06
N ASP A 133 -10.13 4.97 -5.94
CA ASP A 133 -11.03 4.36 -6.94
C ASP A 133 -11.68 3.11 -6.32
#